data_AF-A0A950AB23-F1
#
_entry.id   AF-A0A950AB23-F1
#
_cell.length_a   1.000
_cell.length_b   1.000
_cell.length_c   1.000
_cell.angle_alpha   90.00
_cell.angle_beta   90.00
_cell.angle_gamma   90.00
#
_symmetry.space_group_name_H-M   'P 1'
#
loop_
_entity.id
_entity.type
_entity.pdbx_description
1 polymer ?
#
loop_
_entity_poly.entity_id
_entity_poly.type
_entity_poly.pdbx_seq_one_letter_code
_entity_poly.pdbx_strand_id
1 'polypeptide(L)'
;MASGSQPGAPTFGALLRRFRLSAGLSQEMLAERAELSVEAISTLERGIRRAPYPATIEVLAAALDLNQADRAMLSSAVDRHRARPRRLQFATLPSTLTRLIGRDHELEVAQALVTAQQARLITITGVAGVGKTRFALALASEVAPAFDDGAGFVSLAGVRDAQYVASTLGQLLARKSAEDPDSFESLCALVGKRHVIFVVDNFEHVIVGATLLTELIAR
;
A
#
# COMPACT_ATOMS: atom_id res chain seq x y z
N MET A 1 6.44 -26.02 -14.59
CA MET A 1 7.00 -25.09 -15.58
C MET A 1 7.17 -23.75 -14.89
N ALA A 2 8.41 -23.25 -14.82
CA ALA A 2 8.76 -22.04 -14.09
C ALA A 2 8.12 -20.82 -14.78
N SER A 3 7.25 -20.11 -14.04
CA SER A 3 6.75 -18.80 -14.45
C SER A 3 7.92 -17.83 -14.39
N GLY A 4 8.37 -17.38 -15.57
CA GLY A 4 9.41 -16.37 -15.70
C GLY A 4 8.92 -15.06 -15.12
N SER A 5 9.47 -14.67 -13.98
CA SER A 5 9.34 -13.31 -13.44
C SER A 5 9.78 -12.32 -14.51
N GLN A 6 8.82 -11.60 -15.09
CA GLN A 6 9.09 -10.37 -15.85
C GLN A 6 10.06 -9.50 -15.02
N PRO A 7 11.22 -9.08 -15.55
CA PRO A 7 12.09 -8.17 -14.82
C PRO A 7 11.29 -6.91 -14.46
N GLY A 8 11.20 -6.62 -13.17
CA GLY A 8 10.46 -5.45 -12.68
C GLY A 8 10.93 -4.18 -13.39
N ALA A 9 9.97 -3.33 -13.76
CA ALA A 9 10.25 -2.09 -14.47
C ALA A 9 11.40 -1.30 -13.80
N PRO A 10 12.34 -0.72 -14.58
CA PRO A 10 13.55 -0.14 -14.04
C PRO A 10 13.24 1.03 -13.08
N THR A 11 14.00 1.09 -11.98
CA THR A 11 13.89 2.15 -10.97
C THR A 11 14.49 3.45 -11.49
N PHE A 12 14.12 4.59 -10.89
CA PHE A 12 14.70 5.90 -11.22
C PHE A 12 16.23 5.87 -11.16
N GLY A 13 16.82 5.35 -10.08
CA GLY A 13 18.27 5.27 -9.92
C GLY A 13 18.95 4.39 -10.97
N ALA A 14 18.33 3.27 -11.36
CA ALA A 14 18.85 2.41 -12.41
C ALA A 14 18.81 3.08 -13.79
N LEU A 15 17.74 3.82 -14.09
CA LEU A 15 17.62 4.61 -15.32
C LEU A 15 18.65 5.74 -15.35
N LEU A 16 18.78 6.49 -14.25
CA LEU A 16 19.76 7.57 -14.13
C LEU A 16 21.19 7.06 -14.38
N ARG A 17 21.56 5.97 -13.72
CA ARG A 17 22.86 5.32 -13.91
C ARG A 17 23.06 4.86 -15.35
N ARG A 18 22.03 4.25 -15.96
CA ARG A 18 22.10 3.78 -17.34
C ARG A 18 22.33 4.93 -18.32
N PHE A 19 21.55 6.01 -18.20
CA PHE A 19 21.68 7.18 -19.07
C PHE A 19 23.01 7.92 -18.87
N ARG A 20 23.48 8.03 -17.62
CA ARG A 20 24.79 8.60 -17.32
C ARG A 20 25.91 7.82 -18.00
N LEU A 21 25.89 6.49 -17.89
CA LEU A 21 26.90 5.62 -18.49
C LEU A 21 26.83 5.64 -20.03
N SER A 22 25.64 5.70 -20.62
CA SER A 22 25.51 5.83 -22.08
C SER A 22 25.99 7.19 -22.61
N ALA A 23 25.89 8.25 -21.79
CA ALA A 23 26.45 9.56 -22.10
C ALA A 23 27.96 9.67 -21.81
N GLY A 24 28.59 8.61 -21.30
CA GLY A 24 30.03 8.59 -20.98
C GLY A 24 30.42 9.46 -19.79
N LEU A 25 29.48 9.82 -18.91
CA LEU A 25 29.73 10.73 -17.80
C LEU A 25 30.07 9.96 -16.50
N SER A 26 31.03 10.48 -15.73
CA SER A 26 31.21 10.07 -14.33
C SER A 26 30.12 10.68 -13.43
N GLN A 27 30.02 10.23 -12.18
CA GLN A 27 29.09 10.85 -11.23
C GLN A 27 29.47 12.31 -10.96
N GLU A 28 30.77 12.61 -10.92
CA GLU A 28 31.34 13.94 -10.76
C GLU A 28 30.99 14.86 -11.93
N MET A 29 31.17 14.38 -13.17
CA MET A 29 30.84 15.18 -14.37
C MET A 29 29.34 15.46 -14.47
N LEU A 30 28.49 14.49 -14.13
CA LEU A 30 27.05 14.70 -14.10
C LEU A 30 26.65 15.69 -13.00
N ALA A 31 27.27 15.57 -11.82
CA ALA A 31 27.04 16.48 -10.70
C ALA A 31 27.38 17.92 -11.07
N GLU A 32 28.54 18.14 -11.70
CA GLU A 32 28.98 19.45 -12.18
C GLU A 32 27.99 20.04 -13.20
N ARG A 33 27.61 19.28 -14.24
CA ARG A 33 26.65 19.73 -15.27
C ARG A 33 25.24 20.00 -14.73
N ALA A 34 24.84 19.25 -13.70
CA ALA A 34 23.53 19.38 -13.08
C ALA A 34 23.52 20.39 -11.93
N GLU A 35 24.64 21.05 -11.60
CA GLU A 35 24.78 21.90 -10.42
C GLU A 35 24.33 21.18 -9.11
N LEU A 36 24.64 19.89 -9.01
CA LEU A 36 24.35 19.03 -7.86
C LEU A 36 25.64 18.54 -7.22
N SER A 37 25.56 18.02 -5.99
CA SER A 37 26.70 17.34 -5.37
C SER A 37 26.85 15.90 -5.88
N VAL A 38 28.08 15.38 -5.89
CA VAL A 38 28.37 13.98 -6.25
C VAL A 38 27.62 13.01 -5.33
N GLU A 39 27.51 13.33 -4.03
CA GLU A 39 26.75 12.54 -3.07
C GLU A 39 25.25 12.52 -3.40
N ALA A 40 24.69 13.61 -3.94
CA ALA A 40 23.30 13.64 -4.39
C ALA A 40 23.09 12.68 -5.57
N ILE A 41 23.99 12.68 -6.56
CA ILE A 41 23.94 11.72 -7.68
C ILE A 41 24.06 10.28 -7.17
N SER A 42 25.03 10.00 -6.31
CA SER A 42 25.23 8.67 -5.70
C SER A 42 24.00 8.20 -4.89
N THR A 43 23.39 9.10 -4.12
CA THR A 43 22.15 8.83 -3.34
C THR A 43 20.97 8.47 -4.25
N LEU A 44 20.85 9.15 -5.39
CA LEU A 44 19.81 8.90 -6.38
C LEU A 44 20.04 7.57 -7.11
N GLU A 45 21.26 7.30 -7.59
CA GLU A 45 21.61 6.07 -8.31
C GLU A 45 21.47 4.82 -7.43
N ARG A 46 21.83 4.91 -6.14
CA ARG A 46 21.63 3.84 -5.16
C ARG A 46 20.16 3.64 -4.77
N GLY A 47 19.28 4.56 -5.15
CA GLY A 47 17.86 4.51 -4.78
C GLY A 47 17.61 4.73 -3.29
N ILE A 48 18.52 5.43 -2.59
CA ILE A 48 18.28 5.96 -1.24
C ILE A 48 17.19 7.03 -1.34
N ARG A 49 17.29 7.91 -2.35
CA ARG A 49 16.22 8.83 -2.74
C ARG A 49 15.65 8.41 -4.09
N ARG A 50 14.40 7.94 -4.08
CA ARG A 50 13.76 7.31 -5.26
C ARG A 50 12.81 8.23 -6.02
N ALA A 51 12.40 9.32 -5.40
CA ALA A 51 11.55 10.35 -5.98
C ALA A 51 12.11 11.75 -5.63
N PRO A 52 13.05 12.28 -6.44
CA PRO A 52 13.54 13.66 -6.31
C PRO A 52 12.45 14.69 -6.65
N TYR A 53 12.73 15.97 -6.41
CA TYR A 53 11.83 17.07 -6.77
C TYR A 53 11.73 17.22 -8.29
N PRO A 54 10.60 17.72 -8.85
CA PRO A 54 10.45 17.92 -10.29
C PRO A 54 11.58 18.74 -10.92
N ALA A 55 11.96 19.86 -10.29
CA ALA A 55 13.08 20.69 -10.76
C ALA A 55 14.40 19.90 -10.86
N THR A 56 14.70 19.00 -9.91
CA THR A 56 15.90 18.16 -9.96
C THR A 56 15.85 17.17 -11.13
N ILE A 57 14.67 16.66 -11.49
CA ILE A 57 14.51 15.75 -12.63
C ILE A 57 14.82 16.49 -13.93
N GLU A 58 14.28 17.70 -14.09
CA GLU A 58 14.51 18.54 -15.28
C GLU A 58 15.99 18.87 -15.44
N VAL A 59 16.66 19.26 -14.36
CA VAL A 59 18.10 19.59 -14.39
C VAL A 59 18.94 18.36 -14.76
N LEU A 60 18.62 17.17 -14.22
CA LEU A 60 19.31 15.93 -14.59
C LEU A 60 19.06 15.53 -16.05
N ALA A 61 17.81 15.67 -16.51
CA ALA A 61 17.45 15.39 -17.90
C ALA A 61 18.10 16.35 -18.90
N ALA A 62 18.29 17.61 -18.52
CA ALA A 62 19.05 18.59 -19.30
C ALA A 62 20.54 18.26 -19.30
N ALA A 63 21.15 17.99 -18.14
CA ALA A 63 22.58 17.67 -18.02
C ALA A 63 23.01 16.39 -18.77
N LEU A 64 22.06 15.48 -18.98
CA LEU A 64 22.22 14.22 -19.73
C LEU A 64 21.83 14.33 -21.21
N ASP A 65 21.38 15.51 -21.67
CA ASP A 65 20.88 15.73 -23.04
C ASP A 65 19.81 14.72 -23.48
N LEU A 66 18.92 14.33 -22.56
CA LEU A 66 17.91 13.30 -22.83
C LEU A 66 16.92 13.76 -23.90
N ASN A 67 16.51 12.85 -24.79
CA ASN A 67 15.39 13.11 -25.70
C ASN A 67 14.04 13.02 -24.95
N GLN A 68 12.95 13.36 -25.64
CA GLN A 68 11.60 13.35 -25.03
C GLN A 68 11.17 11.97 -24.51
N ALA A 69 11.55 10.89 -25.18
CA ALA A 69 11.19 9.53 -24.76
C ALA A 69 11.95 9.10 -23.49
N ASP A 70 13.24 9.41 -23.39
CA ASP A 70 14.06 9.11 -22.22
C ASP A 70 13.67 9.97 -21.02
N ARG A 71 13.33 11.25 -21.26
CA ARG A 71 12.72 12.14 -20.25
C ARG A 71 11.42 11.55 -19.70
N ALA A 72 10.52 11.10 -20.59
CA ALA A 72 9.28 10.46 -20.18
C ALA A 72 9.54 9.16 -19.41
N MET A 73 10.54 8.37 -19.81
CA MET A 73 10.91 7.15 -19.10
C MET A 73 11.42 7.44 -17.69
N LEU A 74 12.29 8.44 -17.53
CA LEU A 74 12.83 8.86 -16.24
C LEU A 74 11.73 9.43 -15.32
N SER A 75 10.87 10.30 -15.85
CA SER A 75 9.73 10.88 -15.12
C SER A 75 8.74 9.79 -14.70
N SER A 76 8.38 8.89 -15.61
CA SER A 76 7.46 7.78 -15.29
C SER A 76 7.97 6.88 -14.17
N ALA A 77 9.30 6.75 -13.98
CA ALA A 77 9.86 6.01 -12.86
C ALA A 77 9.65 6.72 -11.52
N VAL A 78 9.70 8.05 -11.51
CA VAL A 78 9.35 8.86 -10.33
C VAL A 78 7.86 8.84 -10.08
N ASP A 79 7.04 8.99 -11.11
CA ASP A 79 5.58 8.94 -11.00
C ASP A 79 5.12 7.58 -10.49
N ARG A 80 5.68 6.48 -10.99
CA ARG A 80 5.43 5.13 -10.42
C ARG A 80 5.81 5.07 -8.94
N HIS A 81 6.91 5.72 -8.52
CA HIS A 81 7.32 5.72 -7.12
C HIS A 81 6.45 6.64 -6.25
N ARG A 82 5.94 7.75 -6.77
CA ARG A 82 5.02 8.67 -6.06
C ARG A 82 3.59 8.14 -6.00
N ALA A 83 3.16 7.49 -7.09
CA ALA A 83 1.88 6.82 -7.21
C ALA A 83 1.83 5.53 -6.40
N ARG A 84 2.99 4.95 -6.03
CA ARG A 84 3.03 3.96 -4.96
C ARG A 84 2.51 4.63 -3.70
N PRO A 85 1.35 4.22 -3.17
CA PRO A 85 0.89 4.75 -1.89
C PRO A 85 2.03 4.58 -0.88
N ARG A 86 2.38 5.66 -0.17
CA ARG A 86 3.19 5.56 1.05
C ARG A 86 2.54 4.42 1.84
N ARG A 87 3.29 3.36 2.14
CA ARG A 87 2.80 2.25 2.96
C ARG A 87 2.18 2.88 4.19
N LEU A 88 0.85 2.94 4.22
CA LEU A 88 0.15 3.09 5.46
C LEU A 88 0.55 1.82 6.17
N GLN A 89 1.37 1.95 7.20
CA GLN A 89 1.44 0.90 8.19
C GLN A 89 0.06 0.93 8.83
N PHE A 90 -0.92 0.27 8.18
CA PHE A 90 -2.21 0.04 8.77
C PHE A 90 -1.95 -0.57 10.14
N ALA A 91 -2.76 -0.17 11.12
CA ALA A 91 -2.60 -0.59 12.50
C ALA A 91 -2.30 -2.09 12.52
N THR A 92 -1.08 -2.43 12.95
CA THR A 92 -0.55 -3.79 12.93
C THR A 92 -1.60 -4.72 13.51
N LEU A 93 -1.87 -5.84 12.84
CA LEU A 93 -2.79 -6.83 13.37
C LEU A 93 -2.36 -7.16 14.82
N PRO A 94 -3.29 -7.16 15.79
CA PRO A 94 -3.00 -7.55 17.16
C PRO A 94 -2.26 -8.88 17.19
N SER A 95 -1.11 -8.93 17.85
CA SER A 95 -0.36 -10.18 17.98
C SER A 95 -1.17 -11.18 18.81
N THR A 96 -1.49 -12.32 18.22
CA THR A 96 -2.18 -13.40 18.92
C THR A 96 -1.12 -14.30 19.57
N LEU A 97 -1.11 -14.38 20.91
CA LEU A 97 -0.12 -15.13 21.68
C LEU A 97 -0.28 -16.66 21.59
N THR A 98 -1.32 -17.15 20.92
CA THR A 98 -1.67 -18.57 20.85
C THR A 98 -2.13 -18.93 19.44
N ARG A 99 -1.68 -20.09 18.92
CA ARG A 99 -2.14 -20.62 17.64
C ARG A 99 -3.65 -20.89 17.69
N LEU A 100 -4.31 -20.72 16.55
CA LEU A 100 -5.66 -21.21 16.35
C LEU A 100 -5.58 -22.75 16.28
N ILE A 101 -6.37 -23.46 17.08
CA ILE A 101 -6.32 -24.93 17.18
C ILE A 101 -7.56 -25.52 16.50
N GLY A 102 -7.36 -26.51 15.62
CA GLY A 102 -8.44 -27.31 15.04
C GLY A 102 -9.34 -26.56 14.07
N ARG A 103 -8.81 -25.54 13.39
CA ARG A 103 -9.53 -24.69 12.43
C ARG A 103 -8.77 -24.52 11.11
N ASP A 104 -7.82 -25.43 10.85
CA ASP A 104 -6.93 -25.35 9.69
C ASP A 104 -7.75 -25.47 8.39
N HIS A 105 -8.74 -26.36 8.35
CA HIS A 105 -9.60 -26.53 7.19
C HIS A 105 -10.45 -25.28 6.90
N GLU A 106 -11.09 -24.69 7.92
CA GLU A 106 -11.85 -23.46 7.74
C GLU A 106 -10.95 -22.29 7.32
N LEU A 107 -9.72 -22.22 7.84
CA LEU A 107 -8.73 -21.23 7.41
C LEU A 107 -8.34 -21.43 5.94
N GLU A 108 -8.08 -22.66 5.48
CA GLU A 108 -7.78 -22.96 4.08
C GLU A 108 -8.91 -22.52 3.14
N VAL A 109 -10.16 -22.85 3.50
CA VAL A 109 -11.34 -22.44 2.72
C VAL A 109 -11.47 -20.92 2.67
N ALA A 110 -11.32 -20.25 3.81
CA ALA A 110 -11.42 -18.79 3.86
C ALA A 110 -10.27 -18.11 3.11
N GLN A 111 -9.05 -18.65 3.18
CA GLN A 111 -7.90 -18.17 2.40
C GLN A 111 -8.14 -18.27 0.90
N ALA A 112 -8.70 -19.39 0.43
CA ALA A 112 -9.03 -19.57 -0.97
C ALA A 112 -10.05 -18.52 -1.46
N LEU A 113 -11.09 -18.24 -0.66
CA LEU A 113 -12.09 -17.22 -0.97
C LEU A 113 -11.48 -15.81 -1.10
N VAL A 114 -10.53 -15.46 -0.21
CA VAL A 114 -9.84 -14.16 -0.22
C VAL A 114 -8.85 -14.07 -1.38
N THR A 115 -7.96 -15.05 -1.53
CA THR A 115 -6.83 -14.99 -2.47
C THR A 115 -7.24 -15.19 -3.93
N ALA A 116 -8.30 -15.95 -4.20
CA ALA A 116 -8.88 -16.06 -5.53
C ALA A 116 -9.69 -14.82 -5.96
N GLN A 117 -9.72 -13.77 -5.12
CA GLN A 117 -10.56 -12.58 -5.28
C GLN A 117 -12.04 -12.90 -5.53
N GLN A 118 -12.51 -14.04 -5.03
CA GLN A 118 -13.91 -14.49 -5.20
C GLN A 118 -14.85 -13.71 -4.28
N ALA A 119 -14.34 -13.19 -3.16
CA ALA A 119 -15.10 -12.38 -2.22
C ALA A 119 -14.32 -11.13 -1.80
N ARG A 120 -14.93 -9.95 -1.94
CA ARG A 120 -14.43 -8.67 -1.38
C ARG A 120 -14.97 -8.38 0.03
N LEU A 121 -15.92 -9.19 0.51
CA LEU A 121 -16.47 -9.16 1.86
C LEU A 121 -16.66 -10.60 2.36
N ILE A 122 -16.12 -10.91 3.53
CA ILE A 122 -16.34 -12.19 4.20
C ILE A 122 -16.90 -11.89 5.59
N THR A 123 -18.07 -12.43 5.89
CA THR A 123 -18.68 -12.33 7.22
C THR A 123 -18.40 -13.60 8.00
N ILE A 124 -17.76 -13.46 9.16
CA ILE A 124 -17.49 -14.58 10.07
C ILE A 124 -18.57 -14.57 11.15
N THR A 125 -19.43 -15.57 11.16
CA THR A 125 -20.51 -15.72 12.13
C THR A 125 -20.28 -16.92 13.06
N GLY A 126 -20.94 -16.92 14.21
CA GLY A 126 -20.80 -17.99 15.20
C GLY A 126 -21.14 -17.52 16.61
N VAL A 127 -21.33 -18.48 17.53
CA VAL A 127 -21.70 -18.20 18.91
C VAL A 127 -20.66 -17.33 19.64
N ALA A 128 -21.07 -16.71 20.74
CA ALA A 128 -20.16 -15.96 21.61
C ALA A 128 -19.03 -16.88 22.11
N GLY A 129 -17.79 -16.37 22.16
CA GLY A 129 -16.65 -17.13 22.67
C GLY A 129 -16.05 -18.19 21.73
N VAL A 130 -16.65 -18.48 20.56
CA VAL A 130 -16.12 -19.47 19.60
C VAL A 130 -14.78 -19.07 18.94
N GLY A 131 -14.32 -17.83 19.17
CA GLY A 131 -13.04 -17.35 18.65
C GLY A 131 -13.10 -16.66 17.28
N LYS A 132 -14.25 -16.08 16.89
CA LYS A 132 -14.43 -15.35 15.61
C LYS A 132 -13.33 -14.32 15.34
N THR A 133 -13.07 -13.44 16.30
CA THR A 133 -12.00 -12.43 16.21
C THR A 133 -10.63 -13.09 16.00
N ARG A 134 -10.35 -14.18 16.72
CA ARG A 134 -9.07 -14.89 16.58
C ARG A 134 -8.94 -15.55 15.21
N PHE A 135 -10.01 -16.15 14.71
CA PHE A 135 -10.06 -16.70 13.37
C PHE A 135 -9.84 -15.60 12.31
N ALA A 136 -10.53 -14.47 12.42
CA ALA A 136 -10.40 -13.34 11.50
C ALA A 136 -8.96 -12.78 11.48
N LEU A 137 -8.34 -12.63 12.65
CA LEU A 137 -6.95 -12.16 12.77
C LEU A 137 -5.93 -13.17 12.23
N ALA A 138 -6.13 -14.48 12.47
CA ALA A 138 -5.29 -15.53 11.90
C ALA A 138 -5.38 -15.52 10.36
N LEU A 139 -6.61 -15.52 9.81
CA LEU A 139 -6.85 -15.43 8.37
C LEU A 139 -6.17 -14.19 7.77
N ALA A 140 -6.42 -13.01 8.34
CA ALA A 140 -5.85 -11.76 7.86
C ALA A 140 -4.32 -11.76 7.92
N SER A 141 -3.72 -12.40 8.92
CA SER A 141 -2.26 -12.52 9.03
C SER A 141 -1.67 -13.43 7.96
N GLU A 142 -2.35 -14.54 7.63
CA GLU A 142 -1.89 -15.50 6.61
C GLU A 142 -2.02 -14.96 5.19
N VAL A 143 -3.08 -14.19 4.91
CA VAL A 143 -3.29 -13.60 3.57
C VAL A 143 -2.61 -12.25 3.40
N ALA A 144 -2.22 -11.55 4.48
CA ALA A 144 -1.56 -10.24 4.41
C ALA A 144 -0.40 -10.14 3.39
N PRO A 145 0.46 -11.16 3.21
CA PRO A 145 1.52 -11.12 2.19
C PRO A 145 1.02 -11.02 0.75
N ALA A 146 -0.23 -11.40 0.45
CA ALA A 146 -0.86 -11.26 -0.86
C ALA A 146 -1.45 -9.85 -1.10
N PHE A 147 -1.50 -9.00 -0.06
CA PHE A 147 -2.01 -7.64 -0.12
C PHE A 147 -0.84 -6.64 -0.12
N ASP A 148 -0.61 -5.94 -1.22
CA ASP A 148 0.54 -5.04 -1.41
C ASP A 148 0.61 -3.92 -0.37
N ASP A 149 -0.56 -3.50 0.13
CA ASP A 149 -0.71 -2.48 1.15
C ASP A 149 -0.92 -3.07 2.57
N GLY A 150 -1.00 -4.40 2.70
CA GLY A 150 -0.99 -5.12 3.97
C GLY A 150 -2.38 -5.39 4.56
N ALA A 151 -2.44 -5.46 5.90
CA ALA A 151 -3.65 -5.78 6.65
C ALA A 151 -3.87 -4.81 7.81
N GLY A 152 -5.14 -4.51 8.13
CA GLY A 152 -5.52 -3.66 9.26
C GLY A 152 -6.63 -4.27 10.12
N PHE A 153 -6.63 -3.95 11.41
CA PHE A 153 -7.67 -4.35 12.36
C PHE A 153 -8.41 -3.14 12.93
N VAL A 154 -9.73 -3.15 12.83
CA VAL A 154 -10.64 -2.12 13.33
C VAL A 154 -11.59 -2.78 14.32
N SER A 155 -11.55 -2.36 15.59
CA SER A 155 -12.57 -2.73 16.56
C SER A 155 -13.61 -1.63 16.67
N LEU A 156 -14.88 -1.99 16.48
CA LEU A 156 -16.02 -1.09 16.65
C LEU A 156 -16.66 -1.19 18.03
N ALA A 157 -16.01 -1.85 19.01
CA ALA A 157 -16.56 -2.05 20.36
C ALA A 157 -16.96 -0.74 21.07
N GLY A 158 -16.28 0.38 20.75
CA GLY A 158 -16.60 1.71 21.29
C GLY A 158 -17.58 2.53 20.45
N VAL A 159 -17.97 2.05 19.27
CA VAL A 159 -18.82 2.79 18.32
C VAL A 159 -20.28 2.41 18.56
N ARG A 160 -21.06 3.38 19.02
CA ARG A 160 -22.49 3.18 19.35
C ARG A 160 -23.45 3.61 18.25
N ASP A 161 -22.99 4.45 17.34
CA ASP A 161 -23.81 5.02 16.28
C ASP A 161 -23.13 4.80 14.93
N ALA A 162 -23.92 4.33 13.97
CA ALA A 162 -23.44 3.91 12.65
C ALA A 162 -22.79 5.06 11.88
N GLN A 163 -23.18 6.31 12.15
CA GLN A 163 -22.60 7.50 11.52
C GLN A 163 -21.09 7.65 11.80
N TYR A 164 -20.59 7.09 12.91
CA TYR A 164 -19.18 7.18 13.28
C TYR A 164 -18.33 6.03 12.75
N VAL A 165 -18.91 5.07 12.02
CA VAL A 165 -18.15 3.93 11.46
C VAL A 165 -17.14 4.41 10.43
N ALA A 166 -17.51 5.32 9.53
CA ALA A 166 -16.61 5.86 8.52
C ALA A 166 -15.43 6.63 9.12
N SER A 167 -15.68 7.53 10.08
CA SER A 167 -14.61 8.28 10.73
C SER A 167 -13.70 7.38 11.56
N THR A 168 -14.25 6.38 12.26
CA THR A 168 -13.45 5.38 13.01
C THR A 168 -12.53 4.58 12.09
N LEU A 169 -13.05 4.14 10.93
CA LEU A 169 -12.25 3.51 9.88
C LEU A 169 -11.19 4.51 9.39
N GLY A 170 -11.60 5.68 8.91
CA GLY A 170 -10.74 6.73 8.37
C GLY A 170 -9.57 7.07 9.29
N GLN A 171 -9.83 7.34 10.56
CA GLN A 171 -8.80 7.67 11.55
C GLN A 171 -7.80 6.53 11.77
N LEU A 172 -8.25 5.27 11.76
CA LEU A 172 -7.37 4.12 11.89
C LEU A 172 -6.44 3.99 10.66
N LEU A 173 -6.98 4.25 9.48
CA LEU A 173 -6.25 4.16 8.22
C LEU A 173 -5.34 5.38 7.99
N ALA A 174 -5.73 6.54 8.51
CA ALA A 174 -5.08 7.83 8.33
C ALA A 174 -4.13 8.23 9.46
N ARG A 175 -3.74 7.34 10.39
CA ARG A 175 -2.83 7.65 11.52
C ARG A 175 -1.49 8.33 11.14
N LYS A 176 -1.17 8.48 9.84
CA LYS A 176 -0.04 9.26 9.30
C LYS A 176 -0.39 10.19 8.12
N SER A 177 -1.67 10.39 7.80
CA SER A 177 -2.11 11.33 6.76
C SER A 177 -2.47 12.67 7.38
N ALA A 178 -2.04 13.77 6.76
CA ALA A 178 -2.30 15.15 7.23
C ALA A 178 -3.66 15.70 6.73
N GLU A 179 -4.48 14.84 6.12
CA GLU A 179 -5.79 15.20 5.58
C GLU A 179 -6.88 14.71 6.52
N ASP A 180 -7.89 15.57 6.72
CA ASP A 180 -9.04 15.35 7.61
C ASP A 180 -9.78 14.03 7.23
N PRO A 181 -9.66 12.97 8.06
CA PRO A 181 -10.12 11.63 7.70
C PRO A 181 -11.60 11.39 8.00
N ASP A 182 -12.34 12.42 8.40
CA ASP A 182 -13.67 12.25 9.01
C ASP A 182 -14.83 12.11 8.00
N SER A 183 -14.56 12.08 6.69
CA SER A 183 -15.59 11.87 5.65
C SER A 183 -15.52 10.48 4.99
N PHE A 184 -16.68 9.97 4.57
CA PHE A 184 -16.78 8.73 3.80
C PHE A 184 -16.06 8.79 2.45
N GLU A 185 -16.05 9.95 1.79
CA GLU A 185 -15.29 10.13 0.53
C GLU A 185 -13.78 10.15 0.79
N SER A 186 -13.33 10.72 1.92
CA SER A 186 -11.92 10.61 2.35
C SER A 186 -11.54 9.14 2.58
N LEU A 187 -12.41 8.35 3.21
CA LEU A 187 -12.23 6.91 3.38
C LEU A 187 -12.18 6.17 2.05
N CYS A 188 -13.08 6.48 1.11
CA CYS A 188 -13.10 5.90 -0.23
C CYS A 188 -11.83 6.24 -1.02
N ALA A 189 -11.37 7.50 -0.97
CA ALA A 189 -10.12 7.92 -1.61
C ALA A 189 -8.89 7.24 -0.98
N LEU A 190 -8.95 6.97 0.32
CA LEU A 190 -7.92 6.24 1.04
C LEU A 190 -7.94 4.74 0.68
N VAL A 191 -9.08 4.11 0.50
CA VAL A 191 -9.14 2.66 0.16
C VAL A 191 -8.99 2.40 -1.33
N GLY A 192 -9.60 3.20 -2.21
CA GLY A 192 -9.88 2.87 -3.62
C GLY A 192 -8.68 2.71 -4.57
N LYS A 193 -7.44 3.00 -4.14
CA LYS A 193 -6.22 2.71 -4.93
C LYS A 193 -5.32 1.65 -4.29
N ARG A 194 -5.78 1.00 -3.22
CA ARG A 194 -4.95 0.17 -2.36
C ARG A 194 -5.43 -1.28 -2.35
N HIS A 195 -4.48 -2.20 -2.34
CA HIS A 195 -4.71 -3.63 -2.18
C HIS A 195 -4.44 -3.98 -0.71
N VAL A 196 -5.48 -3.83 0.13
CA VAL A 196 -5.43 -4.01 1.60
C VAL A 196 -6.57 -4.90 2.06
N ILE A 197 -6.34 -5.69 3.11
CA ILE A 197 -7.39 -6.43 3.82
C ILE A 197 -7.70 -5.80 5.19
N PHE A 198 -8.98 -5.71 5.53
CA PHE A 198 -9.42 -5.23 6.84
C PHE A 198 -10.20 -6.28 7.61
N VAL A 199 -9.88 -6.42 8.89
CA VAL A 199 -10.74 -7.09 9.87
C VAL A 199 -11.52 -6.01 10.60
N VAL A 200 -12.85 -6.03 10.43
CA VAL A 200 -13.78 -5.14 11.14
C VAL A 200 -14.52 -5.97 12.19
N ASP A 201 -14.20 -5.76 13.46
CA ASP A 201 -14.76 -6.51 14.58
C ASP A 201 -15.85 -5.71 15.32
N ASN A 202 -16.74 -6.42 16.02
CA ASN A 202 -17.87 -5.86 16.77
C ASN A 202 -18.91 -5.11 15.92
N PHE A 203 -19.14 -5.54 14.68
CA PHE A 203 -20.09 -4.90 13.77
C PHE A 203 -21.56 -5.07 14.21
N GLU A 204 -21.86 -6.05 15.06
CA GLU A 204 -23.22 -6.39 15.53
C GLU A 204 -23.96 -5.23 16.18
N HIS A 205 -23.25 -4.25 16.75
CA HIS A 205 -23.85 -3.07 17.39
C HIS A 205 -24.16 -1.94 16.42
N VAL A 206 -23.63 -1.99 15.19
CA VAL A 206 -23.73 -0.94 14.17
C VAL A 206 -24.18 -1.50 12.82
N ILE A 207 -24.99 -2.56 12.83
CA ILE A 207 -25.47 -3.26 11.62
C ILE A 207 -26.13 -2.31 10.63
N VAL A 208 -26.80 -1.24 11.09
CA VAL A 208 -27.40 -0.22 10.22
C VAL A 208 -26.36 0.46 9.32
N GLY A 209 -25.09 0.48 9.72
CA GLY A 209 -23.96 0.97 8.93
C GLY A 209 -23.42 -0.03 7.90
N ALA A 210 -24.01 -1.22 7.72
CA ALA A 210 -23.53 -2.22 6.77
C ALA A 210 -23.45 -1.70 5.33
N THR A 211 -24.41 -0.86 4.93
CA THR A 211 -24.46 -0.24 3.58
C THR A 211 -23.17 0.51 3.26
N LEU A 212 -22.56 1.15 4.27
CA LEU A 212 -21.31 1.88 4.13
C LEU A 212 -20.15 0.97 3.69
N LEU A 213 -20.08 -0.26 4.22
CA LEU A 213 -19.08 -1.24 3.81
C LEU A 213 -19.34 -1.72 2.38
N THR A 214 -20.60 -1.94 2.02
CA THR A 214 -20.98 -2.35 0.66
C THR A 214 -20.60 -1.27 -0.35
N GLU A 215 -20.87 0.00 -0.05
CA GLU A 215 -20.48 1.14 -0.89
C GLU A 215 -18.96 1.29 -0.99
N LEU A 216 -18.24 1.14 0.12
CA LEU A 216 -16.78 1.20 0.15
C LEU A 216 -16.14 0.10 -0.73
N ILE A 217 -16.71 -1.10 -0.70
CA ILE A 217 -16.26 -2.23 -1.51
C ILE A 217 -16.71 -2.11 -2.97
N ALA A 218 -17.73 -1.31 -3.30
CA ALA A 218 -18.14 -1.09 -4.68
C ALA A 218 -17.22 -0.11 -5.45
N ARG A 219 -16.46 0.73 -4.72
CA ARG A 219 -15.45 1.64 -5.27
C ARG A 219 -14.14 0.91 -5.58
#